data_AF-A0A7X7V8U6-F1
#
_entry.id   AF-A0A7X7V8U6-F1
#
_cell.length_a   1.000
_cell.length_b   1.000
_cell.length_c   1.000
_cell.angle_alpha   90.00
_cell.angle_beta   90.00
_cell.angle_gamma   90.00
#
_symmetry.space_group_name_H-M   'P 1'
#
loop_
_entity.id
_entity.type
_entity.pdbx_description
1 polymer ?
#
loop_
_entity_poly.entity_id
_entity_poly.type
_entity_poly.pdbx_seq_one_letter_code
_entity_poly.pdbx_strand_id
1 'polypeptide(L)'
;MSVEVDTVGTAPAPHGPGRRRSPAELEELARQASARFASASDSADGADEVLAWAADAFGDALVVACSMAGDTVVPHLAAKHRPGVDVLFLQTGYHFPETIGTRDALEATTDVTIVDVLPALSVAEQDARFGPKLHDRDPSQCCSLRKVEPINRELASYEAWVTGLRREDSPLRAQTPLVEWDSVHQMVKINPIAAWSFDEVLDYAGSHGVPV
;
A
#
# COMPACT_ATOMS: atom_id res chain seq x y z
N MET A 1 1.62 -2.93 37.23
CA MET A 1 0.58 -3.93 36.91
C MET A 1 0.58 -4.10 35.41
N SER A 2 1.21 -5.18 34.94
CA SER A 2 1.18 -5.56 33.53
C SER A 2 -0.23 -6.03 33.20
N VAL A 3 -0.91 -5.33 32.31
CA VAL A 3 -2.18 -5.81 31.76
C VAL A 3 -1.82 -6.87 30.73
N GLU A 4 -2.00 -8.14 31.09
CA GLU A 4 -2.01 -9.22 30.11
C GLU A 4 -3.15 -8.93 29.13
N VAL A 5 -2.78 -8.67 27.87
CA VAL A 5 -3.72 -8.48 26.77
C VAL A 5 -4.24 -9.88 26.43
N ASP A 6 -5.34 -10.26 27.08
CA ASP A 6 -6.09 -11.47 26.77
C ASP A 6 -6.38 -11.49 25.25
N THR A 7 -5.81 -12.46 24.53
CA THR A 7 -5.89 -12.59 23.08
C THR A 7 -7.16 -13.33 22.72
N VAL A 8 -8.27 -12.60 22.58
CA VAL A 8 -9.46 -13.12 21.89
C VAL A 8 -9.61 -12.32 20.60
N GLY A 9 -9.40 -13.01 19.48
CA GLY A 9 -9.22 -12.47 18.14
C GLY A 9 -7.91 -12.99 17.54
N THR A 10 -7.91 -14.20 16.98
CA THR A 10 -6.75 -14.68 16.21
C THR A 10 -6.66 -13.82 14.96
N ALA A 11 -5.61 -13.02 14.86
CA ALA A 11 -5.36 -12.20 13.68
C ALA A 11 -5.41 -13.07 12.41
N PRO A 12 -6.07 -12.62 11.32
CA PRO A 12 -6.07 -13.35 10.07
C PRO A 12 -4.64 -13.63 9.59
N ALA A 13 -4.42 -14.83 9.05
CA ALA A 13 -3.16 -15.15 8.38
C ALA A 13 -2.98 -14.19 7.18
N PRO A 14 -1.74 -13.78 6.88
CA PRO A 14 -1.49 -12.93 5.72
C PRO A 14 -1.81 -13.67 4.41
N HIS A 15 -2.24 -12.94 3.39
CA HIS A 15 -2.58 -13.46 2.05
C HIS A 15 -1.34 -13.73 1.20
N GLY A 16 -0.32 -12.88 1.30
CA GLY A 16 0.81 -12.90 0.38
C GLY A 16 1.63 -14.20 0.37
N PRO A 17 2.49 -14.40 -0.66
CA PRO A 17 3.11 -15.68 -0.97
C PRO A 17 4.23 -16.11 0.02
N GLY A 18 4.62 -15.23 0.93
CA GLY A 18 5.78 -15.40 1.80
C GLY A 18 7.08 -14.93 1.12
N ARG A 19 8.04 -14.46 1.94
CA ARG A 19 9.34 -13.97 1.45
C ARG A 19 10.25 -15.12 1.05
N ARG A 20 10.93 -14.96 -0.08
CA ARG A 20 11.90 -15.92 -0.64
C ARG A 20 13.35 -15.43 -0.49
N ARG A 21 13.54 -14.12 -0.55
CA ARG A 21 14.81 -13.40 -0.40
C ARG A 21 14.99 -12.90 1.02
N SER A 22 16.24 -12.84 1.45
CA SER A 22 16.64 -12.22 2.70
C SER A 22 16.53 -10.69 2.65
N PRO A 23 16.42 -10.00 3.80
CA PRO A 23 16.46 -8.54 3.85
C PRO A 23 17.69 -7.93 3.17
N ALA A 24 18.87 -8.54 3.33
CA ALA A 24 20.10 -8.05 2.72
C ALA A 24 20.07 -8.11 1.18
N GLU A 25 19.48 -9.16 0.59
CA GLU A 25 19.29 -9.26 -0.86
C GLU A 25 18.31 -8.21 -1.38
N LEU A 26 17.22 -7.97 -0.64
CA LEU A 26 16.23 -6.95 -1.00
C LEU A 26 16.79 -5.53 -0.86
N GLU A 27 17.57 -5.25 0.17
CA GLU A 27 18.22 -3.95 0.39
C GLU A 27 19.22 -3.64 -0.74
N GLU A 28 20.04 -4.62 -1.13
CA GLU A 28 20.96 -4.45 -2.25
C GLU A 28 20.21 -4.25 -3.58
N LEU A 29 19.12 -4.98 -3.81
CA LEU A 29 18.27 -4.79 -4.98
C LEU A 29 17.64 -3.39 -5.00
N ALA A 30 17.12 -2.90 -3.86
CA ALA A 30 16.59 -1.55 -3.73
C ALA A 30 17.66 -0.49 -4.02
N ARG A 31 18.88 -0.66 -3.51
CA ARG A 31 20.01 0.25 -3.76
C ARG A 31 20.37 0.32 -5.25
N GLN A 32 20.45 -0.83 -5.92
CA GLN A 32 20.74 -0.89 -7.36
C GLN A 32 19.63 -0.25 -8.19
N ALA A 33 18.37 -0.54 -7.86
CA ALA A 33 17.22 0.03 -8.55
C ALA A 33 17.10 1.55 -8.33
N SER A 34 17.34 2.03 -7.10
CA SER A 34 17.34 3.46 -6.79
C SER A 34 18.37 4.20 -7.64
N ALA A 35 19.58 3.65 -7.80
CA ALA A 35 20.60 4.20 -8.69
C ALA A 35 20.19 4.15 -10.17
N ARG A 36 19.59 3.04 -10.62
CA ARG A 36 19.12 2.85 -12.00
C ARG A 36 18.05 3.88 -12.39
N PHE A 37 17.08 4.13 -11.50
CA PHE A 37 15.91 4.97 -11.79
C PHE A 37 16.07 6.43 -11.33
N ALA A 38 17.25 6.82 -10.86
CA ALA A 38 17.52 8.18 -10.39
C ALA A 38 17.25 9.25 -11.46
N SER A 39 17.52 8.96 -12.74
CA SER A 39 17.28 9.89 -13.86
C SER A 39 15.91 9.76 -14.50
N ALA A 40 15.20 8.65 -14.27
CA ALA A 40 13.85 8.41 -14.79
C ALA A 40 12.78 9.07 -13.91
N SER A 41 13.16 9.63 -12.75
CA SER A 41 12.20 10.09 -11.76
C SER A 41 11.34 11.26 -12.18
N ASP A 42 11.71 11.98 -13.25
CA ASP A 42 11.06 13.23 -13.63
C ASP A 42 10.28 13.10 -14.97
N SER A 43 10.12 11.89 -15.51
CA SER A 43 9.31 11.63 -16.70
C SER A 43 8.10 10.74 -16.40
N ALA A 44 7.02 10.93 -17.16
CA ALA A 44 5.85 10.04 -17.12
C ALA A 44 6.23 8.57 -17.44
N ASP A 45 7.21 8.37 -18.32
CA ASP A 45 7.75 7.06 -18.68
C ASP A 45 8.41 6.36 -17.47
N GLY A 46 8.92 7.13 -16.49
CA GLY A 46 9.56 6.58 -15.29
C GLY A 46 8.63 5.70 -14.46
N ALA A 47 7.33 5.99 -14.44
CA ALA A 47 6.33 5.19 -13.74
C ALA A 47 6.17 3.80 -14.40
N ASP A 48 6.09 3.77 -15.74
CA ASP A 48 5.95 2.53 -16.52
C ASP A 48 7.23 1.69 -16.42
N GLU A 49 8.41 2.31 -16.59
CA GLU A 49 9.69 1.62 -16.50
C GLU A 49 9.94 0.98 -15.13
N VAL A 50 9.65 1.70 -14.03
CA VAL A 50 9.88 1.18 -12.68
C VAL A 50 8.89 0.07 -12.32
N LEU A 51 7.64 0.17 -12.80
CA LEU A 51 6.63 -0.86 -12.57
C LEU A 51 6.85 -2.12 -13.41
N ALA A 52 7.31 -1.97 -14.66
CA ALA A 52 7.76 -3.09 -15.49
C ALA A 52 8.90 -3.86 -14.80
N TRP A 53 9.90 -3.13 -14.32
CA TRP A 53 10.99 -3.75 -13.55
C TRP A 53 10.49 -4.41 -12.26
N ALA A 54 9.58 -3.78 -11.52
CA ALA A 54 9.05 -4.34 -10.28
C ALA A 54 8.26 -5.64 -10.55
N ALA A 55 7.44 -5.67 -11.61
CA ALA A 55 6.71 -6.87 -12.01
C ALA A 55 7.67 -8.03 -12.31
N ASP A 56 8.73 -7.78 -13.10
CA ASP A 56 9.74 -8.79 -13.43
C ASP A 56 10.54 -9.25 -12.20
N ALA A 57 10.90 -8.33 -11.31
CA ALA A 57 11.78 -8.61 -10.17
C ALA A 57 11.08 -9.26 -8.97
N PHE A 58 9.76 -9.10 -8.83
CA PHE A 58 9.02 -9.54 -7.64
C PHE A 58 7.86 -10.49 -7.96
N GLY A 59 7.28 -10.46 -9.15
CA GLY A 59 6.23 -11.38 -9.56
C GLY A 59 5.00 -11.33 -8.65
N ASP A 60 4.69 -12.45 -7.99
CA ASP A 60 3.64 -12.58 -6.97
C ASP A 60 4.00 -11.97 -5.60
N ALA A 61 5.27 -11.64 -5.35
CA ALA A 61 5.71 -10.98 -4.11
C ALA A 61 5.69 -9.44 -4.22
N LEU A 62 5.12 -8.91 -5.30
CA LEU A 62 4.80 -7.49 -5.48
C LEU A 62 3.37 -7.22 -5.02
N VAL A 63 3.19 -6.19 -4.21
CA VAL A 63 1.87 -5.76 -3.75
C VAL A 63 1.69 -4.26 -3.90
N VAL A 64 0.46 -3.80 -4.10
CA VAL A 64 0.12 -2.38 -4.10
C VAL A 64 -0.65 -2.02 -2.83
N ALA A 65 -0.26 -0.95 -2.14
CA ALA A 65 -1.07 -0.38 -1.07
C ALA A 65 -1.93 0.76 -1.64
N CYS A 66 -3.25 0.68 -1.46
CA CYS A 66 -4.19 1.68 -1.99
C CYS A 66 -5.26 2.03 -0.96
N SER A 67 -5.38 3.33 -0.68
CA SER A 67 -6.37 3.89 0.25
C SER A 67 -7.73 4.19 -0.41
N MET A 68 -7.80 4.12 -1.75
CA MET A 68 -8.95 4.49 -2.57
C MET A 68 -9.29 5.99 -2.49
N ALA A 69 -8.30 6.82 -2.16
CA ALA A 69 -8.44 8.27 -1.98
C ALA A 69 -7.51 9.03 -2.94
N GLY A 70 -7.74 8.85 -4.24
CA GLY A 70 -6.94 9.46 -5.32
C GLY A 70 -5.64 8.72 -5.66
N ASP A 71 -5.38 7.55 -5.07
CA ASP A 71 -4.21 6.69 -5.33
C ASP A 71 -4.56 5.44 -6.17
N THR A 72 -5.79 5.32 -6.65
CA THR A 72 -6.30 4.23 -7.51
C THR A 72 -5.59 4.13 -8.87
N VAL A 73 -4.95 5.22 -9.32
CA VAL A 73 -4.09 5.22 -10.51
C VAL A 73 -2.91 4.26 -10.36
N VAL A 74 -2.43 4.02 -9.13
CA VAL A 74 -1.27 3.15 -8.88
C VAL A 74 -1.60 1.68 -9.10
N PRO A 75 -2.69 1.10 -8.53
CA PRO A 75 -3.18 -0.21 -8.93
C PRO A 75 -3.36 -0.36 -10.43
N HIS A 76 -3.96 0.64 -11.10
CA HIS A 76 -4.17 0.60 -12.54
C HIS A 76 -2.87 0.56 -13.34
N LEU A 77 -1.87 1.38 -12.96
CA LEU A 77 -0.53 1.32 -13.55
C LEU A 77 0.16 -0.02 -13.30
N ALA A 78 0.11 -0.53 -12.06
CA ALA A 78 0.75 -1.80 -11.71
C ALA A 78 0.14 -3.00 -12.48
N ALA A 79 -1.19 -3.00 -12.64
CA ALA A 79 -1.91 -4.04 -13.38
C ALA A 79 -1.49 -4.16 -14.85
N LYS A 80 -1.01 -3.09 -15.48
CA LYS A 80 -0.48 -3.12 -16.86
C LYS A 80 0.73 -4.05 -16.99
N HIS A 81 1.55 -4.15 -15.96
CA HIS A 81 2.77 -4.97 -15.95
C HIS A 81 2.60 -6.28 -15.18
N ARG A 82 1.72 -6.30 -14.18
CA ARG A 82 1.37 -7.47 -13.38
C ARG A 82 -0.16 -7.60 -13.29
N PRO A 83 -0.83 -8.16 -14.30
CA PRO A 83 -2.26 -8.45 -14.24
C PRO A 83 -2.59 -9.36 -13.05
N GLY A 84 -3.66 -9.05 -12.32
CA GLY A 84 -4.05 -9.72 -11.08
C GLY A 84 -3.15 -9.41 -9.88
N VAL A 85 -2.38 -8.30 -9.90
CA VAL A 85 -1.58 -7.87 -8.75
C VAL A 85 -2.46 -7.66 -7.51
N ASP A 86 -1.94 -8.08 -6.35
CA ASP A 86 -2.63 -7.87 -5.09
C ASP A 86 -2.63 -6.37 -4.72
N VAL A 87 -3.81 -5.87 -4.35
CA VAL A 87 -4.03 -4.51 -3.88
C VAL A 87 -4.55 -4.57 -2.45
N LEU A 88 -3.71 -4.19 -1.50
CA LEU A 88 -4.08 -4.15 -0.09
C LEU A 88 -5.03 -2.99 0.17
N PHE A 89 -6.27 -3.32 0.54
CA PHE A 89 -7.24 -2.38 1.05
C PHE A 89 -7.39 -2.56 2.57
N LEU A 90 -6.97 -1.55 3.32
CA LEU A 90 -6.97 -1.59 4.77
C LEU A 90 -8.39 -1.37 5.30
N GLN A 91 -9.06 -2.44 5.74
CA GLN A 91 -10.46 -2.41 6.16
C GLN A 91 -10.61 -1.85 7.58
N THR A 92 -10.50 -0.53 7.69
CA THR A 92 -10.56 0.17 8.98
C THR A 92 -11.94 0.11 9.63
N GLY A 93 -13.00 -0.37 8.99
CA GLY A 93 -14.36 -0.37 9.55
C GLY A 93 -14.97 1.02 9.80
N TYR A 94 -14.28 2.10 9.37
CA TYR A 94 -14.73 3.49 9.49
C TYR A 94 -14.66 4.22 8.14
N HIS A 95 -14.66 3.48 7.04
CA HIS A 95 -14.61 4.04 5.68
C HIS A 95 -15.92 4.74 5.31
N PHE A 96 -15.81 5.77 4.49
CA PHE A 96 -16.97 6.36 3.84
C PHE A 96 -17.56 5.35 2.82
N PRO A 97 -18.89 5.34 2.61
CA PRO A 97 -19.50 4.51 1.57
C PRO A 97 -18.89 4.74 0.18
N GLU A 98 -18.50 5.98 -0.12
CA GLU A 98 -17.83 6.36 -1.36
C GLU A 98 -16.49 5.64 -1.53
N THR A 99 -15.69 5.52 -0.46
CA THR A 99 -14.42 4.77 -0.48
C THR A 99 -14.64 3.29 -0.81
N ILE A 100 -15.71 2.69 -0.29
CA ILE A 100 -16.08 1.31 -0.59
C ILE A 100 -16.54 1.19 -2.06
N GLY A 101 -17.33 2.14 -2.55
CA GLY A 101 -17.73 2.21 -3.95
C GLY A 101 -16.54 2.33 -4.90
N THR A 102 -15.54 3.16 -4.58
CA THR A 102 -14.30 3.27 -5.35
C THR A 102 -13.49 1.97 -5.33
N ARG A 103 -13.41 1.27 -4.18
CA ARG A 103 -12.80 -0.07 -4.08
C ARG A 103 -13.47 -1.05 -5.05
N ASP A 104 -14.79 -1.18 -4.97
CA ASP A 104 -15.58 -2.11 -5.79
C ASP A 104 -15.47 -1.76 -7.28
N ALA A 105 -15.48 -0.46 -7.62
CA ALA A 105 -15.31 0.00 -8.99
C ALA A 105 -13.93 -0.35 -9.54
N LEU A 106 -12.86 -0.16 -8.74
CA LEU A 106 -11.50 -0.50 -9.15
C LEU A 106 -11.37 -2.00 -9.43
N GLU A 107 -11.90 -2.85 -8.55
CA GLU A 107 -11.91 -4.31 -8.72
C GLU A 107 -12.67 -4.75 -9.99
N ALA A 108 -13.76 -4.05 -10.32
CA ALA A 108 -14.57 -4.37 -11.49
C ALA A 108 -13.95 -3.91 -12.82
N THR A 109 -13.12 -2.86 -12.82
CA THR A 109 -12.61 -2.23 -14.04
C THR A 109 -11.13 -2.47 -14.31
N THR A 110 -10.38 -2.94 -13.32
CA THR A 110 -8.92 -3.16 -13.42
C THR A 110 -8.60 -4.60 -13.07
N ASP A 111 -7.67 -5.23 -13.80
CA ASP A 111 -7.21 -6.60 -13.53
C ASP A 111 -6.30 -6.62 -12.28
N VAL A 112 -6.92 -6.53 -11.11
CA VAL A 112 -6.29 -6.56 -9.78
C VAL A 112 -7.04 -7.52 -8.87
N THR A 113 -6.36 -7.99 -7.82
CA THR A 113 -7.00 -8.74 -6.73
C THR A 113 -7.09 -7.84 -5.51
N ILE A 114 -8.29 -7.44 -5.08
CA ILE A 114 -8.42 -6.68 -3.82
C ILE A 114 -8.22 -7.63 -2.64
N VAL A 115 -7.25 -7.30 -1.79
CA VAL A 115 -6.98 -8.02 -0.53
C VAL A 115 -7.46 -7.15 0.63
N ASP A 116 -8.57 -7.57 1.25
CA ASP A 116 -9.12 -6.91 2.44
C ASP A 116 -8.26 -7.19 3.67
N VAL A 117 -7.47 -6.20 4.09
CA VAL A 117 -6.60 -6.30 5.26
C VAL A 117 -7.42 -5.96 6.51
N LEU A 118 -7.90 -7.00 7.19
CA LEU A 118 -8.78 -6.90 8.35
C LEU A 118 -7.99 -6.70 9.66
N PRO A 119 -8.44 -5.83 10.57
CA PRO A 119 -7.96 -5.79 11.94
C PRO A 119 -8.25 -7.08 12.70
N ALA A 120 -7.44 -7.39 13.71
CA ALA A 120 -7.66 -8.57 14.57
C ALA A 120 -8.99 -8.49 15.36
N LEU A 121 -9.50 -7.27 15.58
CA LEU A 121 -10.77 -7.02 16.26
C LEU A 121 -11.75 -6.32 15.31
N SER A 122 -12.99 -6.79 15.27
CA SER A 122 -14.10 -6.01 14.75
C SER A 122 -14.28 -4.71 15.54
N VAL A 123 -15.01 -3.74 14.98
CA VAL A 123 -15.32 -2.49 15.71
C VAL A 123 -16.07 -2.78 17.01
N ALA A 124 -17.00 -3.74 16.99
CA ALA A 124 -17.77 -4.12 18.17
C ALA A 124 -16.88 -4.72 19.29
N GLU A 125 -15.93 -5.60 18.92
CA GLU A 125 -14.97 -6.17 19.89
C GLU A 125 -13.99 -5.12 20.42
N GLN A 126 -13.53 -4.22 19.55
CA GLN A 126 -12.71 -3.08 19.97
C GLN A 126 -13.47 -2.18 20.97
N ASP A 127 -14.71 -1.82 20.65
CA ASP A 127 -15.54 -0.97 21.49
C ASP A 127 -15.84 -1.63 22.85
N ALA A 128 -16.07 -2.96 22.86
CA ALA A 128 -16.25 -3.72 24.10
C ALA A 128 -15.00 -3.68 25.00
N ARG A 129 -13.80 -3.67 24.41
CA ARG A 129 -12.51 -3.73 25.13
C ARG A 129 -11.97 -2.37 25.54
N PHE A 130 -12.05 -1.38 24.66
CA PHE A 130 -11.41 -0.08 24.83
C PHE A 130 -12.42 1.04 25.07
N GLY A 131 -13.73 0.77 24.94
CA GLY A 131 -14.81 1.74 24.96
C GLY A 131 -15.07 2.34 23.58
N PRO A 132 -16.30 2.83 23.32
CA PRO A 132 -16.72 3.30 22.01
C PRO A 132 -15.91 4.53 21.55
N LYS A 133 -15.91 4.74 20.23
CA LYS A 133 -15.29 5.92 19.58
C LYS A 133 -13.83 6.11 19.98
N LEU A 134 -13.06 5.02 19.95
CA LEU A 134 -11.62 5.10 20.25
C LEU A 134 -10.89 6.07 19.31
N HIS A 135 -11.32 6.18 18.05
CA HIS A 135 -10.77 7.13 17.09
C HIS A 135 -10.89 8.61 17.53
N ASP A 136 -11.91 8.98 18.31
CA ASP A 136 -12.07 10.34 18.83
C ASP A 136 -11.23 10.57 20.09
N ARG A 137 -11.12 9.54 20.94
CA ARG A 137 -10.54 9.64 22.29
C ARG A 137 -9.04 9.37 22.31
N ASP A 138 -8.59 8.39 21.53
CA ASP A 138 -7.19 8.02 21.33
C ASP A 138 -6.97 7.58 19.86
N PRO A 139 -6.78 8.55 18.95
CA PRO A 139 -6.54 8.28 17.54
C PRO A 139 -5.30 7.41 17.30
N SER A 140 -4.28 7.52 18.18
CA SER A 140 -3.04 6.76 18.07
C SER A 140 -3.28 5.27 18.31
N GLN A 141 -3.97 4.94 19.42
CA GLN A 141 -4.32 3.56 19.73
C GLN A 141 -5.27 2.98 18.67
N CYS A 142 -6.27 3.75 18.22
CA CYS A 142 -7.16 3.31 17.15
C CYS A 142 -6.41 3.03 15.84
N CYS A 143 -5.51 3.93 15.42
CA CYS A 143 -4.70 3.72 14.22
C CYS A 143 -3.74 2.55 14.38
N SER A 144 -3.16 2.34 15.57
CA SER A 144 -2.31 1.19 15.83
C SER A 144 -3.05 -0.13 15.60
N LEU A 145 -4.26 -0.26 16.15
CA LEU A 145 -5.06 -1.49 16.05
C LEU A 145 -5.67 -1.71 14.66
N ARG A 146 -6.08 -0.65 13.98
CA ARG A 146 -6.90 -0.76 12.76
C ARG A 146 -6.15 -0.44 11.48
N LYS A 147 -4.96 0.14 11.57
CA LYS A 147 -4.13 0.50 10.41
C LYS A 147 -2.74 -0.12 10.47
N VAL A 148 -1.99 0.18 11.53
CA VAL A 148 -0.56 -0.16 11.61
C VAL A 148 -0.33 -1.66 11.81
N GLU A 149 -0.96 -2.28 12.81
CA GLU A 149 -0.81 -3.71 13.03
C GLU A 149 -1.27 -4.53 11.81
N PRO A 150 -2.45 -4.30 11.21
CA PRO A 150 -2.93 -5.15 10.14
C PRO A 150 -2.09 -5.03 8.87
N ILE A 151 -1.68 -3.81 8.48
CA ILE A 151 -0.86 -3.62 7.29
C ILE A 151 0.54 -4.21 7.47
N ASN A 152 1.16 -4.05 8.65
CA ASN A 152 2.48 -4.61 8.92
C ASN A 152 2.46 -6.14 8.89
N ARG A 153 1.41 -6.75 9.42
CA ARG A 153 1.20 -8.19 9.36
C ARG A 153 1.11 -8.68 7.91
N GLU A 154 0.35 -7.98 7.07
CA GLU A 154 0.18 -8.34 5.68
C GLU A 154 1.49 -8.17 4.87
N LEU A 155 2.15 -7.02 5.00
CA LEU A 155 3.42 -6.71 4.31
C LEU A 155 4.57 -7.66 4.67
N ALA A 156 4.51 -8.33 5.82
CA ALA A 156 5.49 -9.34 6.21
C ALA A 156 5.55 -10.53 5.23
N SER A 157 4.49 -10.75 4.43
CA SER A 157 4.40 -11.83 3.44
C SER A 157 4.86 -11.45 2.03
N TYR A 158 5.17 -10.18 1.77
CA TYR A 158 5.64 -9.68 0.46
C TYR A 158 7.09 -9.22 0.51
N GLU A 159 7.69 -9.02 -0.67
CA GLU A 159 9.09 -8.59 -0.82
C GLU A 159 9.24 -7.16 -1.36
N ALA A 160 8.19 -6.66 -2.00
CA ALA A 160 8.11 -5.30 -2.48
C ALA A 160 6.68 -4.76 -2.40
N TRP A 161 6.58 -3.46 -2.13
CA TRP A 161 5.29 -2.78 -2.12
C TRP A 161 5.34 -1.48 -2.93
N VAL A 162 4.26 -1.22 -3.63
CA VAL A 162 4.03 -0.01 -4.43
C VAL A 162 3.11 0.92 -3.65
N THR A 163 3.45 2.20 -3.57
CA THR A 163 2.65 3.21 -2.85
C THR A 163 2.29 4.39 -3.75
N GLY A 164 1.17 5.06 -3.45
CA GLY A 164 0.74 6.29 -4.12
C GLY A 164 1.34 7.59 -3.57
N LEU A 165 2.49 7.51 -2.90
CA LEU A 165 3.16 8.67 -2.31
C LEU A 165 3.67 9.61 -3.41
N ARG A 166 3.36 10.90 -3.30
CA ARG A 166 3.88 11.97 -4.17
C ARG A 166 4.75 12.96 -3.41
N ARG A 167 5.75 13.53 -4.08
CA ARG A 167 6.66 14.54 -3.53
C ARG A 167 5.92 15.79 -3.05
N GLU A 168 4.83 16.15 -3.73
CA GLU A 168 3.98 17.30 -3.38
C GLU A 168 3.11 17.08 -2.12
N ASP A 169 2.92 15.84 -1.66
CA ASP A 169 2.06 15.55 -0.50
C ASP A 169 2.60 16.18 0.80
N SER A 170 3.91 16.41 0.89
CA SER A 170 4.56 16.99 2.06
C SER A 170 5.97 17.48 1.76
N PRO A 171 6.45 18.58 2.37
CA PRO A 171 7.86 18.98 2.27
C PRO A 171 8.87 17.89 2.66
N LEU A 172 8.48 16.97 3.55
CA LEU A 172 9.33 15.85 3.99
C LEU A 172 9.52 14.78 2.90
N ARG A 173 8.72 14.83 1.82
CA ARG A 173 8.73 13.87 0.71
C ARG A 173 9.31 14.46 -0.58
N ALA A 174 9.78 15.70 -0.56
CA ALA A 174 10.23 16.41 -1.75
C ALA A 174 11.35 15.69 -2.53
N GLN A 175 12.12 14.83 -1.84
CA GLN A 175 13.23 14.07 -2.41
C GLN A 175 12.93 12.56 -2.51
N THR A 176 11.67 12.14 -2.37
CA THR A 176 11.33 10.71 -2.43
C THR A 176 11.75 10.14 -3.81
N PRO A 177 12.59 9.09 -3.82
CA PRO A 177 12.98 8.42 -5.06
C PRO A 177 11.88 7.45 -5.52
N LEU A 178 11.95 7.03 -6.79
CA LEU A 178 11.03 6.01 -7.33
C LEU A 178 11.21 4.65 -6.64
N VAL A 179 12.42 4.33 -6.19
CA VAL A 179 12.71 3.10 -5.44
C VAL A 179 13.55 3.44 -4.22
N GLU A 180 13.14 2.93 -3.06
CA GLU A 180 13.86 3.05 -1.79
C GLU A 180 13.80 1.75 -0.98
N TRP A 181 14.71 1.63 -0.02
CA TRP A 181 14.65 0.58 0.99
C TRP A 181 13.73 0.99 2.13
N ASP A 182 12.73 0.16 2.43
CA ASP A 182 11.90 0.34 3.63
C ASP A 182 12.53 -0.43 4.79
N SER A 183 13.24 0.28 5.66
CA SER A 183 13.90 -0.31 6.83
C SER A 183 12.93 -0.73 7.93
N VAL A 184 11.68 -0.24 7.92
CA VAL A 184 10.66 -0.65 8.90
C VAL A 184 10.11 -2.02 8.52
N HIS A 185 9.76 -2.20 7.24
CA HIS A 185 9.18 -3.45 6.74
C HIS A 185 10.22 -4.42 6.16
N GLN A 186 11.49 -4.01 6.06
CA GLN A 186 12.59 -4.80 5.50
C GLN A 186 12.28 -5.28 4.08
N MET A 187 11.82 -4.38 3.21
CA MET A 187 11.36 -4.69 1.85
C MET A 187 11.62 -3.54 0.87
N VAL A 188 11.49 -3.81 -0.43
CA VAL A 188 11.65 -2.79 -1.46
C VAL A 188 10.39 -1.94 -1.56
N LYS A 189 10.53 -0.62 -1.52
CA LYS A 189 9.41 0.32 -1.68
C LYS A 189 9.50 1.04 -3.01
N ILE A 190 8.41 1.03 -3.76
CA ILE A 190 8.30 1.65 -5.08
C ILE A 190 7.25 2.77 -5.02
N ASN A 191 7.63 3.96 -5.49
CA ASN A 191 6.80 5.17 -5.53
C ASN A 191 6.69 5.64 -6.99
N PRO A 192 5.94 4.95 -7.86
CA PRO A 192 6.01 5.15 -9.31
C PRO A 192 5.51 6.54 -9.74
N ILE A 193 4.61 7.13 -8.95
CA ILE A 193 4.04 8.45 -9.19
C ILE A 193 4.69 9.53 -8.31
N ALA A 194 5.88 9.29 -7.75
CA ALA A 194 6.51 10.21 -6.80
C ALA A 194 6.65 11.64 -7.35
N ALA A 195 6.91 11.79 -8.65
CA ALA A 195 7.06 13.09 -9.30
C ALA A 195 5.78 13.66 -9.91
N TRP A 196 4.68 12.90 -9.92
CA TRP A 196 3.44 13.38 -10.49
C TRP A 196 2.84 14.47 -9.61
N SER A 197 2.31 15.48 -10.26
CA SER A 197 1.40 16.45 -9.67
C SER A 197 0.00 15.86 -9.49
N PHE A 198 -0.82 16.52 -8.68
CA PHE A 198 -2.22 16.14 -8.52
C PHE A 198 -2.99 16.21 -9.86
N ASP A 199 -2.71 17.22 -10.68
CA ASP A 199 -3.35 17.38 -12.00
C ASP A 199 -2.97 16.21 -12.93
N GLU A 200 -1.73 15.75 -12.94
CA GLU A 200 -1.32 14.58 -13.73
C GLU A 200 -2.01 13.29 -13.27
N VAL A 201 -2.24 13.13 -11.96
CA VAL A 201 -3.03 12.01 -11.43
C VAL A 201 -4.47 12.07 -11.95
N LEU A 202 -5.10 13.24 -11.90
CA LEU A 202 -6.48 13.42 -12.38
C LEU A 202 -6.59 13.24 -13.89
N ASP A 203 -5.65 13.77 -14.66
CA ASP A 203 -5.58 13.64 -16.12
C ASP A 203 -5.41 12.17 -16.52
N TYR A 204 -4.52 11.45 -15.83
CA TYR A 204 -4.34 10.02 -16.06
C TYR A 204 -5.63 9.25 -15.73
N ALA A 205 -6.24 9.53 -14.57
CA ALA A 205 -7.48 8.87 -14.17
C ALA A 205 -8.62 9.11 -15.18
N GLY A 206 -8.81 10.36 -15.60
CA GLY A 206 -9.83 10.74 -16.58
C GLY A 206 -9.60 10.13 -17.96
N SER A 207 -8.35 10.12 -18.45
CA SER A 207 -8.01 9.56 -19.76
C SER A 207 -8.11 8.04 -19.84
N HIS A 208 -7.96 7.35 -18.70
CA HIS A 208 -8.01 5.88 -18.63
C HIS A 208 -9.28 5.33 -17.98
N GLY A 209 -10.18 6.19 -17.50
CA GLY A 209 -11.41 5.76 -16.81
C GLY A 209 -11.16 5.10 -15.45
N VAL A 210 -10.08 5.48 -14.76
CA VAL A 210 -9.77 4.98 -13.41
C VAL A 210 -10.68 5.68 -12.39
N PRO A 211 -11.36 4.93 -11.50
CA PRO A 211 -12.22 5.55 -10.48
C PRO A 211 -11.38 6.34 -9.48
N VAL A 212 -11.79 7.56 -9.13
CA VAL A 212 -11.13 8.45 -8.16
C VAL A 212 -12.10 8.97 -7.12
#